data_AF-A0A9J7ZPI8-F1
#
_entry.id   AF-A0A9J7ZPI8-F1
#
_cell.length_a   1.000
_cell.length_b   1.000
_cell.length_c   1.000
_cell.angle_alpha   90.00
_cell.angle_beta   90.00
_cell.angle_gamma   90.00
#
_symmetry.space_group_name_H-M   'P 1'
#
loop_
_entity.id
_entity.type
_entity.pdbx_description
1 polymer ?
#
loop_
_entity_poly.entity_id
_entity_poly.type
_entity_poly.pdbx_seq_one_letter_code
_entity_poly.pdbx_strand_id
1 'polypeptide(L)'
;MEARTILRVIVHENDIRKITLPVKPQTVDSLLEQLEEKLGLQYKFSLQFEDPDFNNSLVNLTDIADLPDKPTLKIVSIMTTPTSSTADTEILSVASDDHSSHSQRTAWPETFEIPTFPVDVEYRLRQANLQYMRDQTFLKVSAELKHEILEKLSETMYSFRAYPDKENFEEVAAALIKKHPCLTQPGSSKGWNGWYNSLRWKMGNYRSKLRRAGCLEVSINGGKRRGQQPQRNIKRPKRSEINFLPNFPDGEDETSMESKRKEMVEDMKKRHPKASLIAKNMNSTFALRRKELIETEPGVKDTVERWPALFTESQIFSRVQSHIWQKPANRILSRTGQIHSTVH
;
A
#
# COMPACT_ATOMS: atom_id res chain seq x y z
N MET A 1 -34.39 -16.41 -38.63
CA MET A 1 -33.32 -15.40 -38.52
C MET A 1 -32.56 -15.72 -37.26
N GLU A 2 -31.33 -16.22 -37.39
CA GLU A 2 -30.47 -16.47 -36.22
C GLU A 2 -30.14 -15.12 -35.56
N ALA A 3 -30.53 -14.96 -34.29
CA ALA A 3 -30.27 -13.75 -33.53
C ALA A 3 -28.77 -13.66 -33.24
N ARG A 4 -28.06 -12.86 -34.04
CA ARG A 4 -26.63 -12.58 -33.86
C ARG A 4 -26.46 -11.66 -32.67
N THR A 5 -25.65 -12.05 -31.69
CA THR A 5 -25.34 -11.23 -30.53
C THR A 5 -24.09 -10.40 -30.82
N ILE A 6 -24.20 -9.07 -30.67
CA ILE A 6 -23.09 -8.15 -30.89
C ILE A 6 -22.60 -7.68 -29.52
N LEU A 7 -21.32 -7.92 -29.25
CA LEU A 7 -20.66 -7.61 -27.98
C LEU A 7 -19.55 -6.58 -28.23
N ARG A 8 -19.38 -5.63 -27.31
CA ARG A 8 -18.19 -4.79 -27.24
C ARG A 8 -17.26 -5.40 -26.18
N VAL A 9 -16.10 -5.88 -26.56
CA VAL A 9 -15.18 -6.59 -25.66
C VAL A 9 -13.88 -5.81 -25.49
N ILE A 10 -13.59 -5.44 -24.25
CA ILE A 10 -12.38 -4.76 -23.81
C ILE A 10 -11.39 -5.85 -23.39
N VAL A 11 -10.40 -6.13 -24.23
CA VAL A 11 -9.33 -7.09 -23.92
C VAL A 11 -8.27 -6.41 -23.04
N HIS A 12 -7.94 -5.16 -23.36
CA HIS A 12 -7.13 -4.26 -22.54
C HIS A 12 -7.56 -2.80 -22.80
N GLU A 13 -7.04 -1.84 -22.02
CA GLU A 13 -7.47 -0.43 -22.08
C GLU A 13 -7.37 0.19 -23.48
N ASN A 14 -6.42 -0.29 -24.30
CA ASN A 14 -6.19 0.18 -25.66
C ASN A 14 -6.70 -0.78 -26.77
N ASP A 15 -7.32 -1.92 -26.43
CA ASP A 15 -7.86 -2.89 -27.40
C ASP A 15 -9.28 -3.27 -27.05
N ILE A 16 -10.17 -2.63 -27.79
CA ILE A 16 -11.61 -2.73 -27.64
C ILE A 16 -12.13 -3.22 -28.98
N ARG A 17 -12.65 -4.45 -28.99
CA ARG A 17 -13.10 -5.13 -30.20
C ARG A 17 -14.60 -5.28 -30.21
N LYS A 18 -15.18 -5.19 -31.40
CA LYS A 18 -16.57 -5.56 -31.64
C LYS A 18 -16.61 -7.02 -32.07
N ILE A 19 -17.22 -7.88 -31.26
CA ILE A 19 -17.35 -9.32 -31.54
C ILE A 19 -18.80 -9.60 -31.90
N THR A 20 -19.01 -10.42 -32.93
CA THR A 20 -20.34 -10.91 -33.31
C THR A 20 -20.37 -12.41 -33.11
N LEU A 21 -21.19 -12.86 -32.18
CA LEU A 21 -21.42 -14.28 -31.94
C LEU A 21 -22.56 -14.78 -32.83
N PRO A 22 -22.42 -15.98 -33.43
CA PRO A 22 -23.44 -16.55 -34.30
C PRO A 22 -24.72 -16.94 -33.53
N VAL A 23 -24.57 -17.29 -32.25
CA VAL A 23 -25.65 -17.75 -31.38
C VAL A 23 -25.57 -17.03 -30.03
N LYS A 24 -26.72 -16.64 -29.46
CA LYS A 24 -26.76 -16.07 -28.11
C LYS A 24 -26.33 -17.14 -27.09
N PRO A 25 -25.28 -16.89 -26.28
CA PRO A 25 -24.84 -17.84 -25.26
C PRO A 25 -25.96 -18.06 -24.22
N GLN A 26 -26.12 -19.32 -23.80
CA GLN A 26 -27.11 -19.71 -22.78
C GLN A 26 -26.50 -19.80 -21.38
N THR A 27 -25.18 -19.84 -21.28
CA THR A 27 -24.43 -19.88 -20.01
C THR A 27 -23.20 -19.00 -20.11
N VAL A 28 -22.69 -18.54 -18.95
CA VAL A 28 -21.45 -17.76 -18.85
C VAL A 28 -20.26 -18.57 -19.38
N ASP A 29 -20.19 -19.87 -19.09
CA ASP A 29 -19.13 -20.76 -19.59
C ASP A 29 -19.13 -20.86 -21.12
N SER A 30 -20.30 -20.98 -21.75
CA SER A 30 -20.40 -20.99 -23.22
C SER A 30 -19.97 -19.66 -23.85
N LEU A 31 -20.19 -18.54 -23.16
CA LEU A 31 -19.69 -17.24 -23.59
C LEU A 31 -18.16 -17.15 -23.46
N LEU A 32 -17.58 -17.67 -22.38
CA LEU A 32 -16.13 -17.71 -22.19
C LEU A 32 -15.44 -18.51 -23.31
N GLU A 33 -15.92 -19.72 -23.62
CA GLU A 33 -15.36 -20.57 -24.68
C GLU A 33 -15.40 -19.89 -26.06
N GLN A 34 -16.53 -19.26 -26.42
CA GLN A 34 -16.66 -18.55 -27.68
C GLN A 34 -15.75 -17.32 -27.77
N LEU A 35 -15.52 -16.63 -26.65
CA LEU A 35 -14.59 -15.51 -26.59
C LEU A 35 -13.14 -15.97 -26.65
N GLU A 36 -12.80 -17.08 -26.01
CA GLU A 36 -11.47 -17.71 -26.08
C GLU A 36 -11.11 -18.06 -27.53
N GLU A 37 -12.02 -18.71 -28.26
CA GLU A 37 -11.84 -19.08 -29.67
C GLU A 37 -11.74 -17.84 -30.58
N LYS A 38 -12.62 -16.85 -30.41
CA LYS A 38 -12.65 -15.65 -31.27
C LYS A 38 -11.50 -14.68 -31.03
N LEU A 39 -11.01 -14.61 -29.80
CA LEU A 39 -9.93 -13.70 -29.42
C LEU A 39 -8.55 -14.37 -29.40
N GLY A 40 -8.49 -15.70 -29.49
CA GLY A 40 -7.24 -16.46 -29.48
C GLY A 40 -6.49 -16.34 -28.15
N LEU A 41 -7.22 -16.25 -27.03
CA LEU A 41 -6.62 -16.06 -25.71
C LEU A 41 -6.10 -17.40 -25.20
N GLN A 42 -4.83 -17.48 -24.82
CA GLN A 42 -4.20 -18.71 -24.29
C GLN A 42 -4.19 -18.75 -22.75
N TYR A 43 -5.04 -17.96 -22.10
CA TYR A 43 -5.08 -17.83 -20.65
C TYR A 43 -6.52 -17.92 -20.15
N LYS A 44 -6.70 -18.36 -18.90
CA LYS A 44 -8.02 -18.34 -18.25
C LYS A 44 -8.38 -16.92 -17.86
N PHE A 45 -9.61 -16.52 -18.11
CA PHE A 45 -10.11 -15.19 -17.79
C PHE A 45 -11.52 -15.24 -17.21
N SER A 46 -11.87 -14.23 -16.42
CA SER A 46 -13.23 -13.90 -16.04
C SER A 46 -13.74 -12.71 -16.85
N LEU A 47 -15.06 -12.53 -16.85
CA LEU A 47 -15.72 -11.42 -17.53
C LEU A 47 -16.32 -10.46 -16.51
N GLN A 48 -16.14 -9.17 -16.77
CA GLN A 48 -16.93 -8.10 -16.17
C GLN A 48 -17.81 -7.48 -17.25
N PHE A 49 -18.97 -6.93 -16.88
CA PHE A 49 -19.83 -6.17 -17.79
C PHE A 49 -20.16 -4.80 -17.23
N GLU A 50 -20.43 -3.83 -18.10
CA GLU A 50 -20.96 -2.53 -17.69
C GLU A 50 -22.44 -2.70 -17.29
N ASP A 51 -22.73 -2.52 -16.01
CA ASP A 51 -24.08 -2.68 -15.46
C ASP A 51 -24.84 -1.33 -15.50
N PRO A 52 -25.97 -1.25 -16.25
CA PRO A 52 -26.79 -0.03 -16.32
C PRO A 52 -27.31 0.44 -14.96
N ASP A 53 -27.56 -0.48 -14.02
CA ASP A 53 -28.10 -0.15 -12.69
C ASP A 53 -27.05 0.48 -11.78
N PHE A 54 -25.76 0.30 -12.09
CA PHE A 54 -24.62 0.89 -11.37
C PHE A 54 -23.91 1.99 -12.17
N ASN A 55 -24.67 2.77 -12.94
CA ASN A 55 -24.14 3.89 -13.73
C ASN A 55 -23.03 3.44 -14.72
N ASN A 56 -23.21 2.27 -15.34
CA ASN A 56 -22.26 1.62 -16.26
C ASN A 56 -20.91 1.26 -15.61
N SER A 57 -20.87 1.04 -14.30
CA SER A 57 -19.68 0.51 -13.62
C SER A 57 -19.46 -0.95 -13.99
N LEU A 58 -18.20 -1.40 -14.00
CA LEU A 58 -17.86 -2.79 -14.33
C LEU A 58 -18.16 -3.71 -13.13
N VAL A 59 -19.03 -4.69 -13.34
CA VAL A 59 -19.42 -5.70 -12.35
C VAL A 59 -19.08 -7.10 -12.88
N ASN A 60 -18.74 -8.04 -11.99
CA ASN A 60 -18.44 -9.42 -12.39
C ASN A 60 -19.69 -10.08 -12.99
N LEU A 61 -19.52 -10.73 -14.14
CA LEU A 61 -20.60 -11.47 -14.78
C LEU A 61 -20.78 -12.83 -14.09
N THR A 62 -21.87 -13.00 -13.34
CA THR A 62 -22.25 -14.27 -12.69
C THR A 62 -23.41 -14.98 -13.37
N ASP A 63 -24.34 -14.24 -13.99
CA ASP A 63 -25.45 -14.79 -14.76
C ASP A 63 -25.50 -14.13 -16.15
N ILE A 64 -25.78 -14.92 -17.18
CA ILE A 64 -25.92 -14.44 -18.56
C ILE A 64 -27.19 -13.60 -18.74
N ALA A 65 -28.19 -13.77 -17.87
CA ALA A 65 -29.44 -13.02 -17.90
C ALA A 65 -29.25 -11.53 -17.58
N ASP A 66 -28.16 -11.18 -16.87
CA ASP A 66 -27.84 -9.82 -16.47
C ASP A 66 -27.28 -8.97 -17.63
N LEU A 67 -26.95 -9.60 -18.77
CA LEU A 67 -26.39 -8.89 -19.91
C LEU A 67 -27.46 -8.08 -20.66
N PRO A 68 -27.26 -6.77 -20.85
CA PRO A 68 -28.14 -5.95 -21.69
C PRO A 68 -28.04 -6.37 -23.17
N ASP A 69 -28.94 -5.86 -24.02
CA ASP A 69 -29.03 -6.23 -25.45
C ASP A 69 -27.74 -5.92 -26.26
N LYS A 70 -26.95 -4.94 -25.79
CA LYS A 70 -25.64 -4.57 -26.35
C LYS A 70 -24.61 -4.42 -25.21
N PRO A 71 -24.10 -5.51 -24.66
CA PRO A 71 -23.24 -5.45 -23.49
C PRO A 71 -21.82 -5.04 -23.86
N THR A 72 -21.21 -4.24 -22.98
CA THR A 72 -19.76 -4.07 -22.93
C THR A 72 -19.21 -5.09 -21.94
N LEU A 73 -18.30 -5.95 -22.38
CA LEU A 73 -17.58 -6.91 -21.55
C LEU A 73 -16.11 -6.49 -21.41
N LYS A 74 -15.53 -6.69 -20.23
CA LYS A 74 -14.09 -6.56 -19.97
C LYS A 74 -13.51 -7.91 -19.57
N ILE A 75 -12.42 -8.28 -20.21
CA ILE A 75 -11.67 -9.51 -19.92
C ILE A 75 -10.73 -9.23 -18.75
N VAL A 76 -10.80 -10.08 -17.72
CA VAL A 76 -9.92 -10.03 -16.56
C VAL A 76 -9.16 -11.34 -16.49
N SER A 77 -7.84 -11.29 -16.69
CA SER A 77 -7.00 -12.50 -16.62
C SER A 77 -7.01 -13.09 -15.20
N ILE A 78 -7.25 -14.39 -15.10
CA ILE A 78 -7.12 -15.16 -13.86
C ILE A 78 -5.76 -15.84 -13.92
N MET A 79 -4.74 -15.24 -13.29
CA MET A 79 -3.42 -15.88 -13.18
C MET A 79 -3.51 -17.17 -12.33
N THR A 80 -3.63 -18.32 -12.99
CA THR A 80 -3.17 -19.60 -12.44
C THR A 80 -1.71 -19.74 -12.83
N THR A 81 -0.79 -19.61 -11.87
CA THR A 81 0.65 -19.76 -12.10
C THR A 81 1.01 -21.24 -12.30
N PRO A 82 1.64 -21.58 -13.44
CA PRO A 82 2.70 -22.56 -13.40
C PRO A 82 4.02 -21.94 -13.88
N THR A 83 5.04 -22.08 -13.04
CA THR A 83 6.42 -21.65 -13.27
C THR A 83 7.09 -22.45 -14.37
N SER A 84 7.74 -21.80 -15.34
CA SER A 84 8.93 -22.29 -16.03
C SER A 84 9.64 -21.17 -16.81
N SER A 85 10.93 -20.96 -16.48
CA SER A 85 12.10 -20.65 -17.35
C SER A 85 11.80 -20.11 -18.77
N THR A 86 12.37 -19.03 -19.32
CA THR A 86 13.78 -18.51 -19.31
C THR A 86 13.83 -17.20 -20.12
N ALA A 87 14.73 -16.28 -19.75
CA ALA A 87 15.39 -15.22 -20.54
C ALA A 87 14.58 -14.10 -21.27
N ASP A 88 14.89 -12.88 -20.81
CA ASP A 88 15.14 -11.61 -21.51
C ASP A 88 14.03 -10.69 -22.08
N THR A 89 14.30 -9.42 -21.79
CA THR A 89 13.76 -8.12 -22.24
C THR A 89 12.52 -7.54 -21.58
N GLU A 90 12.80 -6.38 -20.97
CA GLU A 90 11.95 -5.35 -20.38
C GLU A 90 10.77 -4.95 -21.28
N ILE A 91 9.59 -4.74 -20.68
CA ILE A 91 8.77 -3.53 -20.82
C ILE A 91 7.82 -3.44 -19.61
N LEU A 92 7.78 -2.23 -19.08
CA LEU A 92 7.13 -1.79 -17.85
C LEU A 92 5.60 -1.76 -17.92
N SER A 93 5.02 -2.01 -16.74
CA SER A 93 3.84 -1.37 -16.13
C SER A 93 2.48 -1.65 -16.79
N VAL A 94 1.38 -1.84 -16.05
CA VAL A 94 0.93 -1.21 -14.81
C VAL A 94 0.00 -2.19 -14.08
N ALA A 95 0.32 -2.52 -12.84
CA ALA A 95 -0.66 -3.07 -11.91
C ALA A 95 -1.56 -1.91 -11.49
N SER A 96 -2.79 -1.88 -11.99
CA SER A 96 -3.85 -1.05 -11.43
C SER A 96 -4.21 -1.63 -10.06
N ASP A 97 -3.67 -0.98 -9.03
CA ASP A 97 -4.03 -1.14 -7.63
C ASP A 97 -5.55 -1.04 -7.45
N ASP A 98 -6.14 -2.11 -6.93
CA ASP A 98 -7.42 -2.03 -6.25
C ASP A 98 -7.17 -1.39 -4.88
N HIS A 99 -7.92 -0.32 -4.59
CA HIS A 99 -7.70 0.57 -3.46
C HIS A 99 -7.89 -0.15 -2.12
N SER A 100 -6.81 -0.70 -1.59
CA SER A 100 -6.62 -0.96 -0.16
C SER A 100 -5.53 -0.02 0.37
N SER A 101 -5.78 1.28 0.23
CA SER A 101 -4.92 2.31 0.78
C SER A 101 -5.12 2.39 2.30
N HIS A 102 -4.58 1.43 3.05
CA HIS A 102 -3.93 1.64 4.34
C HIS A 102 -3.67 0.30 5.02
N SER A 103 -2.42 -0.18 4.89
CA SER A 103 -1.60 -0.76 5.97
C SER A 103 -0.53 -1.75 5.45
N GLN A 104 -0.32 -1.85 4.14
CA GLN A 104 0.95 -2.34 3.59
C GLN A 104 1.72 -1.13 3.07
N ARG A 105 2.56 -0.53 3.91
CA ARG A 105 3.59 0.36 3.38
C ARG A 105 4.45 -0.47 2.44
N THR A 106 4.49 -0.08 1.18
CA THR A 106 5.44 -0.63 0.21
C THR A 106 6.84 -0.48 0.78
N ALA A 107 7.68 -1.48 0.55
CA ALA A 107 9.09 -1.39 0.88
C ALA A 107 9.67 -0.12 0.22
N TRP A 108 10.67 0.48 0.85
CA TRP A 108 11.37 1.59 0.22
C TRP A 108 11.92 1.12 -1.13
N PRO A 109 11.65 1.84 -2.24
CA PRO A 109 12.05 1.37 -3.56
C PRO A 109 13.58 1.32 -3.67
N GLU A 110 14.09 0.40 -4.49
CA GLU A 110 15.53 0.33 -4.78
C GLU A 110 16.02 1.56 -5.55
N THR A 111 15.13 2.18 -6.34
CA THR A 111 15.36 3.47 -6.98
C THR A 111 14.14 4.35 -6.79
N PHE A 112 14.29 5.47 -6.09
CA PHE A 112 13.21 6.43 -5.92
C PHE A 112 12.92 7.20 -7.23
N GLU A 113 11.72 6.98 -7.77
CA GLU A 113 11.21 7.74 -8.91
C GLU A 113 10.60 9.07 -8.47
N ILE A 114 10.96 10.16 -9.16
CA ILE A 114 10.41 11.48 -8.84
C ILE A 114 8.98 11.57 -9.37
N PRO A 115 7.99 11.84 -8.50
CA PRO A 115 6.59 11.93 -8.88
C PRO A 115 6.35 13.02 -9.91
N THR A 116 5.21 12.95 -10.60
CA THR A 116 4.75 14.04 -11.46
C THR A 116 4.27 15.20 -10.59
N PHE A 117 4.78 16.39 -10.90
CA PHE A 117 4.32 17.62 -10.26
C PHE A 117 3.08 18.20 -10.95
N PRO A 118 2.40 19.20 -10.37
CA PRO A 118 1.36 19.97 -11.06
C PRO A 118 1.86 20.50 -12.43
N VAL A 119 0.92 20.67 -13.36
CA VAL A 119 1.21 20.96 -14.78
C VAL A 119 2.10 22.20 -14.94
N ASP A 120 1.86 23.25 -14.17
CA ASP A 120 2.64 24.48 -14.20
C ASP A 120 4.06 24.27 -13.67
N VAL A 121 4.23 23.49 -12.60
CA VAL A 121 5.53 23.14 -12.01
C VAL A 121 6.34 22.31 -13.00
N GLU A 122 5.75 21.27 -13.60
CA GLU A 122 6.40 20.46 -14.62
C GLU A 122 6.82 21.30 -15.84
N TYR A 123 5.94 22.17 -16.32
CA TYR A 123 6.26 23.05 -17.44
C TYR A 123 7.46 23.95 -17.12
N ARG A 124 7.48 24.58 -15.94
CA ARG A 124 8.59 25.45 -15.50
C ARG A 124 9.89 24.67 -15.36
N LEU A 125 9.85 23.48 -14.77
CA LEU A 125 11.02 22.60 -14.64
C LEU A 125 11.55 22.15 -16.00
N ARG A 126 10.65 21.81 -16.93
CA ARG A 126 11.03 21.43 -18.30
C ARG A 126 11.71 22.58 -19.04
N GLN A 127 11.14 23.78 -19.00
CA GLN A 127 11.74 24.97 -19.63
C GLN A 127 13.12 25.28 -19.03
N ALA A 128 13.24 25.19 -17.71
CA ALA A 128 14.50 25.43 -17.02
C ALA A 128 15.57 24.36 -17.32
N ASN A 129 15.18 23.09 -17.44
CA ASN A 129 16.08 22.02 -17.87
C ASN A 129 16.59 22.25 -19.30
N LEU A 130 15.73 22.72 -20.22
CA LEU A 130 16.14 23.06 -21.59
C LEU A 130 17.18 24.20 -21.59
N GLN A 131 16.96 25.22 -20.77
CA GLN A 131 17.94 26.31 -20.59
C GLN A 131 19.26 25.78 -20.02
N TYR A 132 19.19 24.99 -18.96
CA TYR A 132 20.36 24.36 -18.36
C TYR A 132 21.18 23.52 -19.36
N MET A 133 20.52 22.76 -20.24
CA MET A 133 21.23 22.00 -21.28
C MET A 133 21.91 22.89 -22.32
N ARG A 134 21.40 24.11 -22.54
CA ARG A 134 21.94 25.05 -23.52
C ARG A 134 23.14 25.82 -22.99
N ASP A 135 23.03 26.37 -21.78
CA ASP A 135 24.01 27.35 -21.26
C ASP A 135 24.41 27.09 -19.80
N GLN A 136 24.05 25.93 -19.23
CA GLN A 136 24.30 25.56 -17.83
C GLN A 136 23.70 26.55 -16.82
N THR A 137 22.69 27.32 -17.23
CA THR A 137 21.99 28.23 -16.31
C THR A 137 21.13 27.45 -15.33
N PHE A 138 21.38 27.65 -14.04
CA PHE A 138 20.57 27.07 -12.97
C PHE A 138 19.27 27.86 -12.77
N LEU A 139 18.19 27.15 -12.47
CA LEU A 139 16.90 27.76 -12.20
C LEU A 139 16.94 28.53 -10.88
N LYS A 140 16.55 29.80 -10.92
CA LYS A 140 16.22 30.54 -9.70
C LYS A 140 14.88 30.06 -9.15
N VAL A 141 14.92 29.13 -8.20
CA VAL A 141 13.72 28.52 -7.62
C VAL A 141 12.98 29.53 -6.74
N SER A 142 11.76 29.91 -7.14
CA SER A 142 10.85 30.74 -6.31
C SER A 142 10.37 29.97 -5.07
N ALA A 143 10.01 30.68 -4.00
CA ALA A 143 9.53 30.06 -2.76
C ALA A 143 8.30 29.15 -2.97
N GLU A 144 7.36 29.56 -3.83
CA GLU A 144 6.17 28.79 -4.21
C GLU A 144 6.53 27.50 -4.94
N LEU A 145 7.28 27.60 -6.05
CA LEU A 145 7.78 26.42 -6.78
C LEU A 145 8.50 25.42 -5.86
N LYS A 146 9.36 25.93 -4.97
CA LYS A 146 10.05 25.10 -3.98
C LYS A 146 9.06 24.41 -3.03
N HIS A 147 8.02 25.12 -2.60
CA HIS A 147 7.00 24.57 -1.71
C HIS A 147 6.25 23.39 -2.34
N GLU A 148 5.80 23.56 -3.60
CA GLU A 148 5.05 22.54 -4.35
C GLU A 148 5.87 21.27 -4.57
N ILE A 149 7.11 21.41 -5.06
CA ILE A 149 8.04 20.29 -5.25
C ILE A 149 8.23 19.53 -3.93
N LEU A 150 8.50 20.25 -2.84
CA LEU A 150 8.71 19.64 -1.54
C LEU A 150 7.43 19.00 -0.96
N GLU A 151 6.25 19.58 -1.19
CA GLU A 151 4.97 18.99 -0.73
C GLU A 151 4.76 17.64 -1.41
N LYS A 152 4.83 17.58 -2.75
CA LYS A 152 4.62 16.35 -3.51
C LYS A 152 5.65 15.27 -3.19
N LEU A 153 6.91 15.65 -3.02
CA LEU A 153 7.95 14.72 -2.57
C LEU A 153 7.68 14.22 -1.16
N SER A 154 7.27 15.08 -0.23
CA SER A 154 6.98 14.65 1.14
C SER A 154 5.77 13.72 1.25
N GLU A 155 4.73 13.96 0.45
CA GLU A 155 3.57 13.07 0.31
C GLU A 155 4.01 11.70 -0.22
N THR A 156 4.79 11.68 -1.28
CA THR A 156 5.29 10.45 -1.92
C THR A 156 6.23 9.68 -0.98
N MET A 157 7.14 10.37 -0.27
CA MET A 157 7.99 9.71 0.73
C MET A 157 7.17 9.11 1.88
N TYR A 158 6.06 9.76 2.27
CA TYR A 158 5.22 9.31 3.38
C TYR A 158 4.47 8.01 3.08
N SER A 159 4.08 7.79 1.82
CA SER A 159 3.41 6.54 1.41
C SER A 159 4.31 5.33 1.68
N PHE A 160 5.62 5.46 1.45
CA PHE A 160 6.62 4.45 1.80
C PHE A 160 6.94 4.44 3.31
N ARG A 161 7.33 5.57 3.90
CA ARG A 161 7.79 5.66 5.30
C ARG A 161 7.40 6.98 5.97
N ALA A 162 6.73 6.92 7.13
CA ALA A 162 6.45 8.13 7.93
C ALA A 162 7.73 8.78 8.48
N TYR A 163 8.74 7.98 8.79
CA TYR A 163 10.03 8.42 9.34
C TYR A 163 11.18 7.93 8.46
N PRO A 164 11.42 8.56 7.30
CA PRO A 164 12.58 8.25 6.46
C PRO A 164 13.87 8.50 7.24
N ASP A 165 14.88 7.67 6.99
CA ASP A 165 16.23 7.84 7.53
C ASP A 165 17.06 8.78 6.66
N LYS A 166 18.33 8.95 7.02
CA LYS A 166 19.23 9.87 6.34
C LYS A 166 19.43 9.44 4.88
N GLU A 167 19.68 8.15 4.66
CA GLU A 167 19.94 7.58 3.33
C GLU A 167 18.75 7.84 2.40
N ASN A 168 17.52 7.63 2.87
CA ASN A 168 16.31 7.93 2.10
C ASN A 168 16.22 9.38 1.66
N PHE A 169 16.53 10.35 2.54
CA PHE A 169 16.51 11.76 2.15
C PHE A 169 17.61 12.11 1.14
N GLU A 170 18.79 11.50 1.25
CA GLU A 170 19.90 11.71 0.30
C GLU A 170 19.53 11.16 -1.08
N GLU A 171 18.93 9.97 -1.13
CA GLU A 171 18.47 9.32 -2.37
C GLU A 171 17.43 10.18 -3.10
N VAL A 172 16.38 10.64 -2.41
CA VAL A 172 15.32 11.47 -3.02
C VAL A 172 15.90 12.80 -3.52
N ALA A 173 16.80 13.42 -2.76
CA ALA A 173 17.42 14.68 -3.16
C ALA A 173 18.34 14.49 -4.38
N ALA A 174 19.07 13.37 -4.45
CA ALA A 174 19.89 13.03 -5.61
C ALA A 174 19.04 12.71 -6.84
N ALA A 175 17.97 11.93 -6.69
CA ALA A 175 17.02 11.60 -7.75
C ALA A 175 16.36 12.87 -8.33
N LEU A 176 16.03 13.85 -7.47
CA LEU A 176 15.43 15.13 -7.88
C LEU A 176 16.36 15.89 -8.83
N ILE A 177 17.65 15.99 -8.48
CA ILE A 177 18.63 16.65 -9.33
C ILE A 177 18.91 15.85 -10.60
N LYS A 178 18.98 14.52 -10.49
CA LYS A 178 19.19 13.65 -11.65
C LYS A 178 18.10 13.86 -12.71
N LYS A 179 16.83 13.98 -12.28
CA LYS A 179 15.70 14.28 -13.19
C LYS A 179 15.64 15.74 -13.62
N HIS A 180 16.00 16.67 -12.72
CA HIS A 180 15.97 18.11 -12.98
C HIS A 180 17.31 18.78 -12.67
N PRO A 181 18.32 18.65 -13.56
CA PRO A 181 19.64 19.24 -13.35
C PRO A 181 19.63 20.75 -13.15
N CYS A 182 18.62 21.46 -13.68
CA CYS A 182 18.44 22.90 -13.47
C CYS A 182 18.25 23.29 -12.00
N LEU A 183 17.86 22.35 -11.11
CA LEU A 183 17.66 22.58 -9.68
C LEU A 183 18.94 22.44 -8.84
N THR A 184 20.08 22.13 -9.48
CA THR A 184 21.36 21.93 -8.79
C THR A 184 21.79 23.20 -8.07
N GLN A 185 22.20 23.08 -6.80
CA GLN A 185 22.71 24.21 -6.04
C GLN A 185 24.19 24.46 -6.40
N PRO A 186 24.55 25.65 -6.93
CA PRO A 186 25.94 25.96 -7.26
C PRO A 186 26.84 25.95 -6.01
N GLY A 187 28.08 25.48 -6.17
CA GLY A 187 29.08 25.50 -5.09
C GLY A 187 28.95 24.39 -4.04
N SER A 188 28.02 23.44 -4.21
CA SER A 188 27.91 22.27 -3.36
C SER A 188 28.53 21.04 -4.04
N SER A 189 29.42 20.31 -3.37
CA SER A 189 30.12 19.15 -3.94
C SER A 189 29.19 18.09 -4.53
N LYS A 190 27.99 17.94 -3.95
CA LYS A 190 26.97 16.99 -4.39
C LYS A 190 25.78 17.65 -5.11
N GLY A 191 25.68 18.99 -5.10
CA GLY A 191 24.57 19.73 -5.70
C GLY A 191 23.21 19.65 -4.97
N TRP A 192 22.90 18.55 -4.25
CA TRP A 192 21.59 18.29 -3.65
C TRP A 192 21.45 18.63 -2.16
N ASN A 193 22.51 19.08 -1.49
CA ASN A 193 22.51 19.31 -0.03
C ASN A 193 21.42 20.28 0.45
N GLY A 194 21.12 21.33 -0.34
CA GLY A 194 20.02 22.26 -0.02
C GLY A 194 18.64 21.60 -0.08
N TRP A 195 18.43 20.69 -1.04
CA TRP A 195 17.19 19.92 -1.20
C TRP A 195 17.03 18.89 -0.09
N TYR A 196 18.10 18.15 0.25
CA TYR A 196 18.13 17.22 1.39
C TYR A 196 17.65 17.90 2.68
N ASN A 197 18.23 19.06 3.02
CA ASN A 197 17.83 19.79 4.22
C ASN A 197 16.38 20.25 4.13
N SER A 198 15.99 20.82 2.99
CA SER A 198 14.62 21.31 2.78
C SER A 198 13.57 20.19 2.89
N LEU A 199 13.86 19.01 2.35
CA LEU A 199 13.02 17.81 2.45
C LEU A 199 12.93 17.32 3.89
N ARG A 200 14.04 17.26 4.61
CA ARG A 200 14.05 16.86 6.04
C ARG A 200 13.13 17.75 6.88
N TRP A 201 13.21 19.07 6.68
CA TRP A 201 12.33 20.03 7.35
C TRP A 201 10.88 19.89 6.89
N LYS A 202 10.63 19.81 5.57
CA LYS A 202 9.29 19.67 5.00
C LYS A 202 8.60 18.40 5.50
N MET A 203 9.30 17.27 5.53
CA MET A 203 8.76 16.00 6.03
C MET A 203 8.38 16.09 7.52
N GLY A 204 9.13 16.85 8.34
CA GLY A 204 8.74 17.16 9.71
C GLY A 204 7.45 17.99 9.81
N ASN A 205 7.29 18.97 8.92
CA ASN A 205 6.06 19.77 8.82
C ASN A 205 4.88 18.93 8.30
N TYR A 206 5.10 18.07 7.32
CA TYR A 206 4.11 17.17 6.74
C TYR A 206 3.55 16.21 7.79
N ARG A 207 4.41 15.54 8.57
CA ARG A 207 3.98 14.75 9.74
C ARG A 207 3.19 15.57 10.76
N SER A 208 3.59 16.84 10.98
CA SER A 208 2.86 17.72 11.90
C SER A 208 1.49 18.12 11.36
N LYS A 209 1.35 18.27 10.04
CA LYS A 209 0.07 18.48 9.33
C LYS A 209 -0.85 17.27 9.51
N LEU A 210 -0.36 16.06 9.24
CA LEU A 210 -1.11 14.82 9.41
C LEU A 210 -1.53 14.56 10.86
N ARG A 211 -0.65 14.83 11.82
CA ARG A 211 -0.98 14.74 13.25
C ARG A 211 -2.10 15.71 13.65
N ARG A 212 -2.09 16.94 13.14
CA ARG A 212 -3.18 17.91 13.37
C ARG A 212 -4.50 17.46 12.75
N ALA A 213 -4.45 16.69 11.67
CA ALA A 213 -5.61 16.08 11.04
C ALA A 213 -6.08 14.77 11.73
N GLY A 214 -5.45 14.36 12.84
CA GLY A 214 -5.86 13.19 13.61
C GLY A 214 -5.20 11.87 13.21
N CYS A 215 -4.16 11.88 12.36
CA CYS A 215 -3.47 10.65 11.96
C CYS A 215 -2.67 10.03 13.13
N LEU A 216 -3.12 8.86 13.64
CA LEU A 216 -2.54 8.21 14.82
C LEU A 216 -1.08 7.77 14.59
N GLU A 217 -0.76 7.41 13.35
CA GLU A 217 0.55 6.94 12.92
C GLU A 217 1.70 7.91 13.24
N VAL A 218 1.43 9.21 13.17
CA VAL A 218 2.41 10.27 13.47
C VAL A 218 2.15 10.95 14.81
N SER A 219 1.11 10.54 15.53
CA SER A 219 0.66 11.17 16.77
C SER A 219 1.55 10.80 17.96
N ILE A 220 2.06 9.57 18.02
CA ILE A 220 2.80 9.06 19.19
C ILE A 220 4.20 9.68 19.33
N ASN A 221 4.91 9.88 18.22
CA ASN A 221 6.24 10.50 18.25
C ASN A 221 6.18 12.04 18.26
N GLY A 222 4.99 12.61 18.47
CA GLY A 222 4.71 14.04 18.47
C GLY A 222 5.23 14.82 19.68
N GLY A 223 6.29 14.35 20.35
CA GLY A 223 6.77 14.87 21.62
C GLY A 223 6.92 16.40 21.67
N LYS A 224 6.17 16.99 22.62
CA LYS A 224 6.27 18.31 23.26
C LYS A 224 6.75 19.49 22.38
N ARG A 225 5.80 20.35 21.99
CA ARG A 225 6.05 21.81 21.94
C ARG A 225 4.86 22.57 22.51
N ARG A 226 5.15 23.39 23.53
CA ARG A 226 4.31 24.40 24.21
C ARG A 226 3.15 23.85 25.06
N GLY A 227 3.41 23.73 26.36
CA GLY A 227 2.39 23.93 27.42
C GLY A 227 1.31 22.87 27.60
N GLN A 228 1.10 21.93 26.67
CA GLN A 228 0.13 20.85 26.89
C GLN A 228 0.72 19.78 27.81
N GLN A 229 -0.03 19.44 28.86
CA GLN A 229 0.28 18.32 29.74
C GLN A 229 0.46 17.04 28.89
N PRO A 230 1.43 16.19 29.24
CA PRO A 230 1.66 14.96 28.49
C PRO A 230 0.39 14.11 28.53
N GLN A 231 -0.15 13.78 27.35
CA GLN A 231 -1.13 12.71 27.20
C GLN A 231 -0.44 11.36 27.41
N ARG A 232 0.06 11.11 28.63
CA ARG A 232 0.69 9.88 29.15
C ARG A 232 2.22 9.87 29.21
N ASN A 233 2.71 9.08 30.18
CA ASN A 233 4.11 8.85 30.54
C ASN A 233 4.85 7.98 29.51
N ILE A 234 4.77 8.33 28.22
CA ILE A 234 5.54 7.63 27.20
C ILE A 234 7.00 8.06 27.37
N LYS A 235 7.79 7.21 28.05
CA LYS A 235 9.25 7.36 28.13
C LYS A 235 9.78 7.46 26.70
N ARG A 236 10.73 8.38 26.46
CA ARG A 236 11.41 8.47 25.16
C ARG A 236 11.92 7.08 24.79
N PRO A 237 11.62 6.56 23.58
CA PRO A 237 12.08 5.24 23.19
C PRO A 237 13.59 5.19 23.35
N LYS A 238 14.09 4.19 24.09
CA LYS A 238 15.51 3.84 24.01
C LYS A 238 15.73 3.30 22.60
N ARG A 239 16.86 3.63 21.99
CA ARG A 239 17.29 3.24 20.62
C ARG A 239 16.69 1.88 20.21
N SER A 240 16.02 1.82 19.06
CA SER A 240 15.35 0.65 18.43
C SER A 240 13.90 0.31 18.80
N GLU A 241 13.23 1.05 19.70
CA GLU A 241 11.77 0.91 19.91
C GLU A 241 10.98 1.83 18.97
N ILE A 242 10.48 1.28 17.85
CA ILE A 242 9.57 2.02 16.96
C ILE A 242 8.16 1.96 17.58
N ASN A 243 7.73 3.06 18.19
CA ASN A 243 6.35 3.27 18.65
C ASN A 243 5.42 3.51 17.45
N PHE A 244 5.26 2.47 16.63
CA PHE A 244 4.39 2.44 15.47
C PHE A 244 2.96 2.06 15.89
N LEU A 245 1.99 2.90 15.55
CA LEU A 245 0.56 2.66 15.72
C LEU A 245 -0.17 3.02 14.42
N PRO A 246 -0.49 2.03 13.56
CA PRO A 246 -1.22 2.31 12.33
C PRO A 246 -2.68 2.68 12.63
N ASN A 247 -3.30 3.43 11.70
CA ASN A 247 -4.74 3.69 11.73
C ASN A 247 -5.54 2.40 11.46
N PHE A 248 -6.83 2.41 11.79
CA PHE A 248 -7.74 1.37 11.29
C PHE A 248 -7.85 1.46 9.76
N PRO A 249 -8.07 0.32 9.07
CA PRO A 249 -8.36 0.30 7.64
C PRO A 249 -9.56 1.19 7.28
N ASP A 250 -9.62 1.67 6.04
CA ASP A 250 -10.71 2.53 5.57
C ASP A 250 -12.08 1.85 5.75
N GLY A 251 -13.02 2.55 6.38
CA GLY A 251 -14.36 2.03 6.69
C GLY A 251 -14.44 1.12 7.92
N GLU A 252 -13.32 0.83 8.58
CA GLU A 252 -13.29 0.04 9.82
C GLU A 252 -13.12 0.93 11.04
N ASP A 253 -13.99 0.73 12.03
CA ASP A 253 -13.94 1.40 13.31
C ASP A 253 -13.53 0.43 14.43
N GLU A 254 -13.38 0.96 15.64
CA GLU A 254 -13.00 0.15 16.81
C GLU A 254 -14.02 -0.98 17.08
N THR A 255 -15.30 -0.76 16.76
CA THR A 255 -16.36 -1.76 16.97
C THR A 255 -16.29 -2.90 15.96
N SER A 256 -16.02 -2.60 14.69
CA SER A 256 -15.77 -3.57 13.63
C SER A 256 -14.54 -4.44 13.95
N MET A 257 -13.47 -3.82 14.43
CA MET A 257 -12.26 -4.54 14.83
C MET A 257 -12.46 -5.44 16.05
N GLU A 258 -13.24 -4.99 17.03
CA GLU A 258 -13.61 -5.79 18.18
C GLU A 258 -14.51 -6.98 17.78
N SER A 259 -15.38 -6.81 16.78
CA SER A 259 -16.18 -7.90 16.21
C SER A 259 -15.29 -8.99 15.58
N LYS A 260 -14.32 -8.61 14.75
CA LYS A 260 -13.33 -9.55 14.16
C LYS A 260 -12.48 -10.24 15.21
N ARG A 261 -12.13 -9.55 16.30
CA ARG A 261 -11.43 -10.17 17.44
C ARG A 261 -12.29 -11.24 18.09
N LYS A 262 -13.58 -10.96 18.37
CA LYS A 262 -14.51 -11.93 18.95
C LYS A 262 -14.67 -13.15 18.05
N GLU A 263 -14.87 -12.95 16.75
CA GLU A 263 -14.96 -14.05 15.78
C GLU A 263 -13.71 -14.93 15.82
N MET A 264 -12.52 -14.32 15.85
CA MET A 264 -11.26 -15.04 15.93
C MET A 264 -11.13 -15.83 17.24
N VAL A 265 -11.53 -15.28 18.38
CA VAL A 265 -11.50 -16.00 19.67
C VAL A 265 -12.48 -17.17 19.66
N GLU A 266 -13.67 -17.00 19.09
CA GLU A 266 -14.64 -18.09 18.97
C GLU A 266 -14.15 -19.19 18.01
N ASP A 267 -13.49 -18.82 16.90
CA ASP A 267 -12.93 -19.79 15.97
C ASP A 267 -11.80 -20.62 16.59
N MET A 268 -11.00 -20.01 17.47
CA MET A 268 -9.95 -20.72 18.22
C MET A 268 -10.48 -21.72 19.25
N LYS A 269 -11.73 -21.59 19.71
CA LYS A 269 -12.36 -22.56 20.62
C LYS A 269 -12.88 -23.80 19.89
N LYS A 270 -12.94 -23.77 18.56
CA LYS A 270 -13.44 -24.91 17.77
C LYS A 270 -12.44 -26.05 17.77
N ARG A 271 -12.94 -27.27 17.62
CA ARG A 271 -12.13 -28.49 17.49
C ARG A 271 -11.12 -28.43 16.33
N HIS A 272 -11.49 -27.72 15.26
CA HIS A 272 -10.63 -27.47 14.10
C HIS A 272 -10.68 -25.97 13.74
N PRO A 273 -9.77 -25.16 14.29
CA PRO A 273 -9.69 -23.74 13.99
C PRO A 273 -9.33 -23.50 12.51
N LYS A 274 -9.96 -22.51 11.87
CA LYS A 274 -9.69 -22.15 10.47
C LYS A 274 -8.46 -21.24 10.41
N ALA A 275 -7.29 -21.83 10.16
CA ALA A 275 -6.02 -21.12 10.15
C ALA A 275 -5.99 -19.89 9.22
N SER A 276 -6.63 -19.97 8.04
CA SER A 276 -6.73 -18.85 7.08
C SER A 276 -7.57 -17.69 7.60
N LEU A 277 -8.69 -17.97 8.26
CA LEU A 277 -9.56 -16.97 8.88
C LEU A 277 -8.86 -16.29 10.06
N ILE A 278 -8.20 -17.08 10.91
CA ILE A 278 -7.42 -16.56 12.04
C ILE A 278 -6.29 -15.66 11.51
N ALA A 279 -5.54 -16.07 10.48
CA ALA A 279 -4.49 -15.23 9.89
C ALA A 279 -5.04 -13.92 9.31
N LYS A 280 -6.16 -13.98 8.58
CA LYS A 280 -6.84 -12.79 8.04
C LYS A 280 -7.27 -11.83 9.16
N ASN A 281 -7.99 -12.32 10.16
CA ASN A 281 -8.45 -11.51 11.29
C ASN A 281 -7.29 -10.99 12.14
N MET A 282 -6.18 -11.75 12.26
CA MET A 282 -4.96 -11.32 12.97
C MET A 282 -4.24 -10.15 12.30
N ASN A 283 -4.28 -10.10 10.97
CA ASN A 283 -3.72 -9.03 10.16
C ASN A 283 -4.62 -7.80 10.20
N SER A 284 -5.93 -7.95 9.98
CA SER A 284 -6.86 -6.82 10.07
C SER A 284 -6.81 -6.16 11.45
N THR A 285 -6.93 -6.93 12.52
CA THR A 285 -6.96 -6.39 13.90
C THR A 285 -5.62 -5.87 14.42
N PHE A 286 -4.57 -5.80 13.59
CA PHE A 286 -3.25 -5.34 14.00
C PHE A 286 -3.28 -3.94 14.64
N ALA A 287 -4.01 -2.99 14.04
CA ALA A 287 -4.14 -1.63 14.55
C ALA A 287 -4.78 -1.61 15.95
N LEU A 288 -5.90 -2.32 16.14
CA LEU A 288 -6.61 -2.41 17.43
C LEU A 288 -5.72 -3.00 18.52
N ARG A 289 -5.14 -4.17 18.23
CA ARG A 289 -4.24 -4.86 19.16
C ARG A 289 -3.04 -3.98 19.53
N ARG A 290 -2.45 -3.28 18.56
CA ARG A 290 -1.30 -2.40 18.80
C ARG A 290 -1.69 -1.18 19.64
N LYS A 291 -2.88 -0.62 19.39
CA LYS A 291 -3.47 0.47 20.18
C LYS A 291 -3.61 0.05 21.64
N GLU A 292 -4.28 -1.08 21.90
CA GLU A 292 -4.47 -1.61 23.25
C GLU A 292 -3.13 -1.83 23.97
N LEU A 293 -2.19 -2.55 23.35
CA LEU A 293 -0.91 -2.86 23.99
C LEU A 293 -0.06 -1.63 24.34
N ILE A 294 -0.13 -0.58 23.53
CA ILE A 294 0.60 0.68 23.78
C ILE A 294 -0.15 1.55 24.79
N GLU A 295 -1.49 1.57 24.73
CA GLU A 295 -2.30 2.50 25.51
C GLU A 295 -2.61 2.00 26.92
N THR A 296 -2.93 0.71 27.07
CA THR A 296 -3.37 0.13 28.35
C THR A 296 -2.26 -0.63 29.07
N GLU A 297 -1.14 -0.91 28.39
CA GLU A 297 -0.01 -1.73 28.91
C GLU A 297 -0.49 -2.94 29.73
N PRO A 298 -1.36 -3.80 29.16
CA PRO A 298 -2.04 -4.84 29.92
C PRO A 298 -1.07 -5.92 30.38
N GLY A 299 -1.43 -6.64 31.45
CA GLY A 299 -0.66 -7.79 31.90
C GLY A 299 -0.56 -8.86 30.82
N VAL A 300 0.49 -9.70 30.88
CA VAL A 300 0.65 -10.82 29.93
C VAL A 300 -0.56 -11.76 29.99
N LYS A 301 -1.08 -12.01 31.21
CA LYS A 301 -2.28 -12.83 31.41
C LYS A 301 -3.48 -12.26 30.65
N ASP A 302 -3.78 -10.98 30.86
CA ASP A 302 -4.90 -10.30 30.19
C ASP A 302 -4.70 -10.26 28.66
N THR A 303 -3.46 -10.13 28.20
CA THR A 303 -3.12 -10.15 26.78
C THR A 303 -3.36 -11.52 26.15
N VAL A 304 -3.00 -12.61 26.85
CA VAL A 304 -3.22 -14.00 26.40
C VAL A 304 -4.72 -14.28 26.33
N GLU A 305 -5.49 -13.86 27.33
CA GLU A 305 -6.95 -14.04 27.36
C GLU A 305 -7.64 -13.24 26.25
N ARG A 306 -7.20 -12.01 26.00
CA ARG A 306 -7.81 -11.11 25.00
C ARG A 306 -7.42 -11.46 23.56
N TRP A 307 -6.18 -11.93 23.36
CA TRP A 307 -5.57 -12.22 22.06
C TRP A 307 -4.88 -13.59 22.00
N PRO A 308 -5.63 -14.70 22.16
CA PRO A 308 -5.05 -16.05 22.24
C PRO A 308 -4.28 -16.45 20.98
N ALA A 309 -4.70 -15.97 19.81
CA ALA A 309 -4.05 -16.24 18.52
C ALA A 309 -2.61 -15.71 18.45
N LEU A 310 -2.21 -14.75 19.31
CA LEU A 310 -0.83 -14.28 19.34
C LEU A 310 0.17 -15.33 19.77
N PHE A 311 -0.28 -16.34 20.51
CA PHE A 311 0.55 -17.30 21.21
C PHE A 311 0.52 -18.69 20.56
N THR A 312 -0.13 -18.84 19.40
CA THR A 312 -0.02 -20.06 18.59
C THR A 312 1.31 -20.10 17.85
N GLU A 313 1.94 -21.29 17.76
CA GLU A 313 3.26 -21.49 17.14
C GLU A 313 3.35 -20.87 15.73
N SER A 314 2.35 -21.08 14.88
CA SER A 314 2.29 -20.51 13.52
C SER A 314 2.36 -18.98 13.46
N GLN A 315 1.80 -18.30 14.46
CA GLN A 315 1.82 -16.83 14.57
C GLN A 315 3.10 -16.32 15.24
N ILE A 316 3.73 -17.12 16.10
CA ILE A 316 5.04 -16.80 16.67
C ILE A 316 6.11 -16.88 15.57
N PHE A 317 6.12 -17.94 14.76
CA PHE A 317 7.08 -18.11 13.67
C PHE A 317 6.95 -17.03 12.57
N SER A 318 5.73 -16.67 12.16
CA SER A 318 5.52 -15.63 11.14
C SER A 318 5.95 -14.23 11.60
N ARG A 319 5.94 -13.96 12.91
CA ARG A 319 6.29 -12.64 13.48
C ARG A 319 7.78 -12.47 13.77
N VAL A 320 8.50 -13.55 14.06
CA VAL A 320 9.96 -13.51 14.30
C VAL A 320 10.75 -13.16 13.02
N GLN A 321 10.22 -13.50 11.84
CA GLN A 321 10.80 -13.12 10.55
C GLN A 321 10.56 -11.65 10.16
N SER A 322 9.46 -11.04 10.59
CA SER A 322 9.25 -9.59 10.49
C SER A 322 10.01 -8.88 11.62
N HIS A 323 11.00 -8.04 11.33
CA HIS A 323 11.91 -7.40 12.29
C HIS A 323 11.28 -6.43 13.33
N ILE A 324 9.98 -6.53 13.62
CA ILE A 324 9.20 -5.59 14.45
C ILE A 324 8.94 -6.13 15.87
N TRP A 325 9.18 -7.42 16.15
CA TRP A 325 8.80 -8.06 17.44
C TRP A 325 9.90 -8.85 18.18
N GLN A 326 11.18 -8.82 17.76
CA GLN A 326 12.22 -9.63 18.41
C GLN A 326 12.46 -9.34 19.91
N LYS A 327 12.11 -8.16 20.44
CA LYS A 327 12.45 -7.77 21.83
C LYS A 327 11.30 -7.79 22.84
N PRO A 328 10.03 -7.51 22.49
CA PRO A 328 8.92 -7.74 23.42
C PRO A 328 8.72 -9.23 23.75
N ALA A 329 8.88 -10.11 22.75
CA ALA A 329 8.75 -11.56 22.93
C ALA A 329 9.84 -12.13 23.87
N ASN A 330 11.10 -11.72 23.68
CA ASN A 330 12.21 -12.14 24.56
C ASN A 330 12.07 -11.66 26.00
N ARG A 331 11.41 -10.51 26.24
CA ARG A 331 11.12 -10.01 27.59
C ARG A 331 9.96 -10.74 28.27
N ILE A 332 9.07 -11.35 27.49
CA ILE A 332 7.95 -12.18 27.96
C ILE A 332 8.42 -13.62 28.24
N LEU A 333 9.28 -14.16 27.38
CA LEU A 333 9.87 -15.50 27.53
C LEU A 333 10.88 -15.58 28.69
N SER A 334 11.66 -14.53 28.95
CA SER A 334 12.60 -14.48 30.09
C SER A 334 11.93 -14.36 31.46
N ARG A 335 10.63 -14.02 31.53
CA ARG A 335 9.87 -13.90 32.79
C ARG A 335 9.05 -15.14 33.15
N THR A 336 8.91 -16.10 32.24
CA THR A 336 8.07 -17.30 32.43
C THR A 336 8.86 -18.54 32.87
N GLY A 337 10.17 -18.44 33.10
CA GLY A 337 10.92 -19.48 33.81
C GLY A 337 10.91 -20.87 33.17
N GLN A 338 10.55 -21.00 31.90
CA GLN A 338 10.68 -22.25 31.15
C GLN A 338 11.83 -22.11 30.15
N ILE A 339 13.03 -22.36 30.66
CA ILE A 339 14.14 -22.84 29.83
C ILE A 339 14.49 -24.22 30.39
N HIS A 340 14.01 -25.27 29.72
CA HIS A 340 14.71 -26.55 29.73
C HIS A 340 14.85 -27.03 28.28
N SER A 341 16.08 -26.87 27.80
CA SER A 341 16.87 -27.84 27.03
C SER A 341 16.23 -28.54 25.83
N THR A 342 16.58 -28.08 24.63
CA THR A 342 17.23 -28.86 23.54
C THR A 342 17.47 -27.83 22.43
N VAL A 343 18.66 -27.61 21.91
CA VAL A 343 19.40 -28.49 21.00
C VAL A 343 20.87 -28.07 21.03
N HIS A 344 21.75 -29.06 21.16
CA HIS A 344 23.16 -28.98 20.79
C HIS A 344 23.31 -29.29 19.31
#